data_AF-A0A950ZC61-F1
#
_entry.id   AF-A0A950ZC61-F1
#
_cell.length_a   1.000
_cell.length_b   1.000
_cell.length_c   1.000
_cell.angle_alpha   90.00
_cell.angle_beta   90.00
_cell.angle_gamma   90.00
#
_symmetry.space_group_name_H-M   'P 1'
#
loop_
_entity.id
_entity.type
_entity.pdbx_description
1 polymer ?
#
loop_
_entity_poly.entity_id
_entity_poly.type
_entity_poly.pdbx_seq_one_letter_code
_entity_poly.pdbx_strand_id
1 'polypeptide(L)'
;MIDDLVLGAGGNLGQALCRRLLKSGRAVAGTYFTHRPDFSEVRLFQADVSSNDLGALVGKLQPKRVFHLAWSTDLDACERSE
;
A
#
# COMPACT_ATOMS: atom_id res chain seq x y z
N MET A 1 16.82 -3.38 2.59
CA MET A 1 16.21 -2.12 3.08
C MET A 1 15.11 -1.74 2.10
N ILE A 2 13.94 -1.30 2.57
CA ILE A 2 12.84 -0.89 1.69
C ILE A 2 13.01 0.59 1.34
N ASP A 3 12.94 0.94 0.06
CA ASP A 3 12.97 2.33 -0.38
C ASP A 3 11.58 2.96 -0.29
N ASP A 4 10.55 2.21 -0.68
CA ASP A 4 9.19 2.73 -0.83
C ASP A 4 8.15 1.77 -0.24
N LEU A 5 7.24 2.33 0.55
CA LEU A 5 6.04 1.65 1.02
C LEU A 5 4.80 2.23 0.34
N VAL A 6 4.02 1.39 -0.35
CA VAL A 6 2.76 1.77 -1.00
C VAL A 6 1.58 1.26 -0.18
N LEU A 7 0.86 2.15 0.48
CA LEU A 7 -0.39 1.80 1.15
C LEU A 7 -1.49 1.71 0.10
N GLY A 8 -2.22 0.60 0.01
CA GLY A 8 -3.22 0.40 -1.05
C GLY A 8 -2.64 -0.15 -2.36
N ALA A 9 -1.58 -0.96 -2.28
CA ALA A 9 -0.95 -1.64 -3.41
C ALA A 9 -1.88 -2.61 -4.16
N GLY A 10 -3.00 -3.02 -3.55
CA GLY A 10 -4.03 -3.85 -4.21
C GLY A 10 -4.89 -3.10 -5.24
N GLY A 11 -5.01 -1.77 -5.12
CA GLY A 11 -5.82 -0.96 -6.05
C GLY A 11 -5.08 -0.64 -7.35
N ASN A 12 -5.82 -0.27 -8.40
CA ASN A 12 -5.27 -0.02 -9.75
C ASN A 12 -4.06 0.92 -9.77
N LEU A 13 -4.16 2.05 -9.06
CA LEU A 13 -3.07 3.03 -8.98
C LEU A 13 -1.87 2.49 -8.17
N GLY A 14 -2.13 1.81 -7.06
CA GLY A 14 -1.10 1.18 -6.24
C GLY A 14 -0.30 0.13 -7.01
N GLN A 15 -1.00 -0.72 -7.76
CA GLN A 15 -0.39 -1.72 -8.65
C GLN A 15 0.50 -1.08 -9.72
N ALA A 16 0.00 -0.04 -10.40
CA ALA A 16 0.76 0.68 -11.42
C ALA A 16 2.00 1.36 -10.83
N LEU A 17 1.86 1.99 -9.66
CA LEU A 17 2.97 2.64 -8.96
C LEU A 17 4.03 1.63 -8.53
N CYS A 18 3.65 0.50 -7.93
CA CYS A 18 4.58 -0.58 -7.55
C CYS A 18 5.42 -1.03 -8.75
N ARG A 19 4.79 -1.31 -9.89
CA ARG A 19 5.50 -1.68 -11.13
C ARG A 19 6.45 -0.59 -11.61
N ARG A 20 6.02 0.67 -11.55
CA ARG A 20 6.84 1.83 -11.98
C ARG A 20 8.06 2.03 -11.08
N LEU A 21 7.92 1.81 -9.77
CA LEU A 21 9.00 1.91 -8.78
C LEU A 21 10.00 0.74 -8.93
N LEU A 22 9.51 -0.49 -9.09
CA LEU A 22 10.34 -1.66 -9.38
C LEU A 22 11.16 -1.48 -10.66
N LYS A 23 10.54 -1.00 -11.75
CA LYS A 23 11.23 -0.66 -13.01
C LYS A 23 12.33 0.40 -12.84
N SER A 24 12.29 1.18 -11.78
CA SER A 24 13.35 2.14 -11.42
C SER A 24 14.41 1.55 -10.49
N GLY A 25 14.44 0.23 -10.27
CA GLY A 25 15.44 -0.46 -9.47
C GLY A 25 15.27 -0.27 -7.95
N ARG A 26 14.06 0.06 -7.50
CA ARG A 26 13.79 0.41 -6.09
C ARG A 26 13.20 -0.77 -5.34
N ALA A 27 13.56 -0.90 -4.06
CA ALA A 27 13.00 -1.92 -3.18
C ALA A 27 11.61 -1.49 -2.68
N VAL A 28 10.55 -2.17 -3.13
CA VAL A 28 9.16 -1.78 -2.86
C VAL A 28 8.49 -2.78 -1.91
N ALA A 29 7.80 -2.24 -0.91
CA ALA A 29 6.80 -2.95 -0.13
C ALA A 29 5.41 -2.34 -0.39
N GLY A 30 4.37 -3.15 -0.19
CA GLY A 30 3.00 -2.70 -0.39
C GLY A 30 2.04 -3.26 0.66
N THR A 31 0.95 -2.55 0.92
CA THR A 31 -0.16 -3.06 1.74
C THR A 31 -1.42 -3.29 0.93
N TYR A 32 -2.22 -4.27 1.33
CA TYR A 32 -3.54 -4.53 0.79
C TYR A 32 -4.51 -4.86 1.94
N PHE A 33 -5.80 -4.62 1.72
CA PHE A 33 -6.83 -4.91 2.74
C PHE A 33 -7.51 -6.25 2.47
N THR A 34 -8.13 -6.40 1.29
CA THR A 34 -8.94 -7.58 0.94
C THR A 34 -8.23 -8.51 -0.04
N HIS A 35 -7.92 -8.03 -1.25
CA HIS A 35 -7.33 -8.84 -2.31
C HIS A 35 -5.82 -8.66 -2.38
N ARG A 36 -5.08 -9.76 -2.23
CA ARG A 36 -3.62 -9.77 -2.39
C ARG A 36 -3.29 -9.68 -3.89
N PRO A 37 -2.60 -8.63 -4.35
CA PRO A 37 -2.20 -8.54 -5.74
C PRO A 37 -1.09 -9.54 -6.07
N ASP A 38 -1.05 -9.99 -7.34
CA ASP A 38 -0.04 -10.93 -7.82
C ASP A 38 1.25 -10.19 -8.24
N PHE A 39 2.14 -10.00 -7.26
CA PHE A 39 3.49 -9.48 -7.46
C PHE A 39 4.48 -10.37 -6.72
N SER A 40 5.41 -11.00 -7.43
CA SER A 40 6.44 -11.83 -6.80
C SER A 40 7.59 -10.97 -6.26
N GLU A 41 7.85 -9.80 -6.86
CA GLU A 41 8.96 -8.91 -6.50
C GLU A 41 8.60 -7.86 -5.43
N VAL A 42 7.31 -7.65 -5.15
CA VAL A 42 6.85 -6.72 -4.09
C VAL A 42 6.61 -7.49 -2.80
N ARG A 43 7.18 -7.00 -1.70
CA ARG A 43 6.85 -7.54 -0.38
C ARG A 43 5.48 -7.01 0.07
N LEU A 44 4.49 -7.89 0.10
CA LEU A 44 3.10 -7.53 0.40
C LEU A 44 2.73 -7.86 1.85
N PHE A 45 2.04 -6.92 2.49
CA PHE A 45 1.51 -7.03 3.85
C PHE A 45 0.00 -6.81 3.83
N GLN A 46 -0.76 -7.67 4.49
CA GLN A 46 -2.16 -7.36 4.72
C GLN A 46 -2.25 -6.35 5.87
N ALA A 47 -2.87 -5.20 5.63
CA ALA A 47 -3.03 -4.18 6.66
C ALA A 47 -4.24 -3.29 6.36
N ASP A 48 -4.97 -2.95 7.42
CA ASP A 48 -5.98 -1.89 7.41
C ASP A 48 -5.32 -0.58 7.87
N VAL A 49 -5.43 0.47 7.05
CA VAL A 49 -4.87 1.79 7.35
C VAL A 49 -5.61 2.54 8.46
N SER A 50 -6.83 2.12 8.79
CA SER A 50 -7.59 2.64 9.94
C SER A 50 -7.18 2.01 11.27
N SER A 51 -6.41 0.91 11.24
CA SER A 51 -5.92 0.23 12.44
C SER A 51 -4.64 0.88 12.99
N ASN A 52 -4.43 0.78 14.31
CA ASN A 52 -3.22 1.29 14.97
C ASN A 52 -1.93 0.52 14.60
N ASP A 53 -2.04 -0.63 13.92
CA ASP A 53 -0.92 -1.52 13.63
C ASP A 53 0.00 -1.00 12.51
N LEU A 54 -0.44 0.01 11.77
CA LEU A 54 0.33 0.59 10.67
C LEU A 54 1.67 1.20 11.15
N GLY A 55 1.68 1.78 12.34
CA GLY A 55 2.89 2.37 12.94
C GLY A 55 3.99 1.33 13.17
N ALA A 56 3.63 0.13 13.63
CA ALA A 56 4.59 -0.96 13.83
C ALA A 56 5.17 -1.45 12.49
N LEU A 57 4.35 -1.51 11.43
CA LEU A 57 4.81 -1.88 10.10
C LEU A 57 5.80 -0.86 9.53
N VAL A 58 5.47 0.44 9.63
CA VAL A 58 6.38 1.53 9.19
C VAL A 58 7.67 1.51 9.99
N GLY A 59 7.61 1.35 11.31
CA GLY A 59 8.78 1.27 12.18
C GLY A 59 9.68 0.07 11.86
N LYS A 60 9.09 -1.09 11.51
CA LYS A 60 9.83 -2.30 11.12
C LYS A 60 10.48 -2.18 9.75
N LEU A 61 9.78 -1.59 8.77
CA LEU A 61 10.26 -1.50 7.39
C LEU A 61 11.21 -0.33 7.14
N GLN A 62 11.08 0.74 7.94
CA GLN A 62 11.80 2.01 7.81
C GLN A 62 11.90 2.48 6.34
N PRO A 63 10.77 2.63 5.63
CA PRO A 63 10.81 3.04 4.24
C PRO A 63 11.30 4.49 4.12
N LYS A 64 12.05 4.81 3.05
CA LYS A 64 12.47 6.20 2.79
C LYS A 64 11.28 7.08 2.41
N ARG A 65 10.26 6.50 1.76
CA ARG A 65 9.04 7.18 1.33
C ARG A 65 7.82 6.29 1.53
N VAL A 66 6.71 6.94 1.85
CA VAL A 66 5.39 6.31 1.94
C VAL A 66 4.48 6.96 0.90
N PHE A 67 3.85 6.14 0.07
CA PHE A 67 2.80 6.56 -0.85
C PHE A 67 1.46 6.07 -0.31
N HIS A 68 0.61 6.99 0.14
CA HIS A 68 -0.69 6.63 0.71
C HIS A 68 -1.77 6.66 -0.38
N LEU A 69 -2.13 5.48 -0.87
CA LEU A 69 -3.14 5.28 -1.92
C LEU A 69 -4.28 4.37 -1.45
N ALA A 70 -4.38 4.09 -0.15
CA ALA A 70 -5.46 3.32 0.43
C ALA A 70 -6.63 4.27 0.71
N TRP A 71 -7.71 4.12 -0.07
CA TRP A 71 -8.93 4.89 0.07
C TRP A 71 -10.13 4.03 -0.33
N SER A 72 -11.33 4.36 0.17
CA SER A 72 -12.57 3.72 -0.24
C SER A 72 -13.03 4.31 -1.57
N THR A 73 -13.10 3.48 -2.62
CA THR A 73 -13.66 3.88 -3.92
C THR A 73 -15.18 3.91 -3.94
N ASP A 74 -15.84 3.47 -2.86
CA ASP A 74 -17.29 3.49 -2.72
C ASP A 74 -17.74 4.90 -2.31
N LEU A 75 -18.11 5.70 -3.32
CA LEU A 75 -18.64 7.04 -3.13
C LEU A 75 -19.97 7.02 -2.37
N ASP A 76 -20.79 6.00 -2.55
CA ASP A 76 -22.09 5.88 -1.87
C ASP A 76 -21.90 5.66 -0.36
N ALA A 77 -20.83 4.97 0.04
CA ALA A 77 -20.46 4.83 1.45
C ALA A 77 -19.95 6.15 2.07
N CYS A 78 -19.35 7.04 1.27
CA CYS A 78 -18.92 8.36 1.73
C CYS A 78 -20.10 9.27 2.06
N GLU A 79 -21.19 9.21 1.29
CA GLU A 79 -22.38 10.05 1.50
C GLU A 79 -23.25 9.60 2.69
N ARG A 80 -23.14 8.34 3.14
CA ARG A 80 -23.92 7.81 4.27
C ARG A 80 -23.35 8.15 5.65
N SER A 81 -22.19 8.79 5.68
CA SER A 81 -21.45 9.08 6.91
C SER A 81 -21.59 10.53 7.38
N GLU A 82 -22.58 11.27 6.86
CA GLU A 82 -22.95 12.63 7.33
C GLU A 82 -23.99 12.61 8.45
#